data_AF-A0A8J1LZ87-F1
#
_entry.id   AF-A0A8J1LZ87-F1
#
_cell.length_a   1.000
_cell.length_b   1.000
_cell.length_c   1.000
_cell.angle_alpha   90.00
_cell.angle_beta   90.00
_cell.angle_gamma   90.00
#
_symmetry.space_group_name_H-M   'P 1'
#
loop_
_entity.id
_entity.type
_entity.pdbx_description
1 polymer ?
#
loop_
_entity_poly.entity_id
_entity_poly.type
_entity_poly.pdbx_seq_one_letter_code
_entity_poly.pdbx_strand_id
1 'polypeptide(L)'
;MAELQLTTLAKQFASRGYSEALIGEQLERAHLLKQEDLLQKQSKPSKESADPIFITEWTDASQQVKRALKDRWEIVNSDANLPFYGKKTPMIAYKRGRNLSDIMSIPVPDTKAAVVSIQAEVVINGVATQVVCSAFTNQILVVVTQYGKMGTLVSVTPNLVSSDLGKPSLTTKVLLGQDEPLVHVCAKNLVTFVSEAAKNKPILLSMALKDKSVDCIKTIKDVIRSCQVW
;
A
#
# COMPACT_ATOMS: atom_id res chain seq x y z
N MET A 1 39.15 16.11 -7.42
CA MET A 1 38.22 15.10 -6.86
C MET A 1 37.63 14.17 -7.92
N ALA A 2 37.21 14.65 -9.09
CA ALA A 2 36.58 13.83 -10.14
C ALA A 2 37.49 12.71 -10.70
N GLU A 3 38.78 12.97 -10.95
CA GLU A 3 39.71 11.96 -11.49
C GLU A 3 39.99 10.80 -10.53
N LEU A 4 40.00 11.07 -9.23
CA LEU A 4 40.15 10.04 -8.20
C LEU A 4 38.92 9.10 -8.18
N GLN A 5 37.74 9.63 -8.50
CA GLN A 5 36.52 8.83 -8.60
C GLN A 5 36.48 8.00 -9.88
N LEU A 6 36.92 8.53 -11.02
CA LEU A 6 37.01 7.80 -12.29
C LEU A 6 37.95 6.59 -12.18
N THR A 7 39.12 6.78 -11.55
CA THR A 7 40.09 5.70 -11.34
C THR A 7 39.60 4.66 -10.34
N THR A 8 38.84 5.07 -9.32
CA THR A 8 38.20 4.13 -8.38
C THR A 8 37.10 3.31 -9.07
N LEU A 9 36.27 3.95 -9.90
CA LEU A 9 35.21 3.29 -10.66
C LEU A 9 35.79 2.31 -11.70
N ALA A 10 36.85 2.70 -12.42
CA ALA A 10 37.52 1.82 -13.38
C ALA A 10 38.01 0.52 -12.72
N LYS A 11 38.60 0.60 -11.53
CA LYS A 11 39.02 -0.58 -10.74
C LYS A 11 37.84 -1.46 -10.33
N GLN A 12 36.71 -0.86 -9.95
CA GLN A 12 35.50 -1.60 -9.62
C GLN A 12 34.92 -2.33 -10.85
N PHE A 13 34.94 -1.70 -12.02
CA PHE A 13 34.50 -2.36 -13.25
C PHE A 13 35.45 -3.48 -13.66
N ALA A 14 36.77 -3.31 -13.51
CA ALA A 14 37.72 -4.40 -13.73
C ALA A 14 37.42 -5.60 -12.79
N SER A 15 37.15 -5.36 -11.50
CA SER A 15 36.79 -6.44 -10.55
C SER A 15 35.47 -7.16 -10.87
N ARG A 16 34.60 -6.54 -11.69
CA ARG A 16 33.33 -7.12 -12.14
C ARG A 16 33.48 -7.87 -13.47
N GLY A 17 34.69 -7.99 -14.01
CA GLY A 17 35.00 -8.77 -15.20
C GLY A 17 34.79 -8.05 -16.54
N TYR A 18 34.75 -6.72 -16.54
CA TYR A 18 34.68 -5.94 -17.79
C TYR A 18 36.03 -5.95 -18.52
N SER A 19 36.01 -6.01 -19.85
CA SER A 19 37.23 -5.98 -20.68
C SER A 19 37.95 -4.65 -20.54
N GLU A 20 39.27 -4.69 -20.36
CA GLU A 20 40.12 -3.51 -20.19
C GLU A 20 40.04 -2.55 -21.38
N ALA A 21 39.88 -3.07 -22.60
CA ALA A 21 39.70 -2.25 -23.80
C ALA A 21 38.43 -1.37 -23.72
N LEU A 22 37.35 -1.93 -23.18
CA LEU A 22 36.06 -1.26 -23.05
C LEU A 22 36.13 -0.22 -21.92
N ILE A 23 36.82 -0.54 -20.82
CA ILE A 23 37.06 0.41 -19.72
C ILE A 23 37.88 1.60 -20.21
N GLY A 24 38.94 1.36 -21.00
CA GLY A 24 39.77 2.41 -21.60
C GLY A 24 38.97 3.35 -22.51
N GLU A 25 38.17 2.78 -23.42
CA GLU A 25 37.33 3.56 -24.33
C GLU A 25 36.30 4.43 -23.57
N GLN A 26 35.67 3.89 -22.52
CA GLN A 26 34.71 4.67 -21.73
C GLN A 26 35.39 5.75 -20.88
N LEU A 27 36.62 5.52 -20.44
CA LEU A 27 37.40 6.52 -19.71
C LEU A 27 37.77 7.69 -20.61
N GLU A 28 38.22 7.42 -21.84
CA GLU A 28 38.46 8.46 -22.85
C GLU A 28 37.19 9.25 -23.18
N ARG A 29 36.05 8.57 -23.38
CA ARG A 29 34.76 9.23 -23.60
C ARG A 29 34.34 10.11 -22.42
N ALA A 30 34.55 9.65 -21.20
CA ALA A 30 34.25 10.42 -19.99
C ALA A 30 35.12 11.68 -19.87
N HIS A 31 36.37 11.63 -20.32
CA HIS A 31 37.25 12.81 -20.38
C HIS A 31 36.85 13.80 -21.49
N LEU A 32 36.29 13.32 -22.59
CA LEU A 32 35.86 14.17 -23.71
C LEU A 32 34.51 14.85 -23.49
N LEU A 33 33.64 14.29 -22.64
CA LEU A 33 32.33 14.85 -22.34
C LEU A 33 32.43 15.99 -21.33
N LYS A 34 32.05 17.21 -21.74
CA LYS A 34 31.89 18.34 -20.81
C LYS A 34 30.61 18.15 -20.00
N GLN A 35 30.66 18.53 -18.72
CA GLN A 35 29.55 18.41 -17.77
C GLN A 35 28.25 19.07 -18.26
N GLU A 36 28.38 20.10 -19.10
CA GLU A 36 27.31 20.87 -19.73
C GLU A 36 26.47 20.02 -20.70
N ASP A 37 27.10 19.09 -21.42
CA ASP A 37 26.45 18.23 -22.41
C ASP A 37 25.66 17.08 -21.76
N LEU A 38 26.06 16.65 -20.55
CA LEU A 38 25.38 15.59 -19.80
C LEU A 38 24.05 16.05 -19.18
N LEU A 39 23.91 17.36 -18.95
CA LEU A 39 22.70 17.96 -18.38
C LEU A 39 21.67 18.34 -19.45
N GLN A 40 22.05 18.30 -20.73
CA GLN A 40 21.08 18.47 -21.80
C GLN A 40 20.25 17.20 -21.96
N LYS A 41 18.99 17.28 -21.53
CA LYS A 41 17.98 16.27 -21.79
C LYS A 41 17.93 16.05 -23.30
N GLN A 42 18.41 14.90 -23.78
CA GLN A 42 18.29 14.53 -25.19
C GLN A 42 16.80 14.60 -25.57
N SER A 43 16.43 15.65 -26.31
CA SER A 43 15.11 15.78 -26.86
C SER A 43 14.99 14.74 -27.97
N LYS A 44 14.43 13.56 -27.65
CA LYS A 44 13.91 12.69 -28.69
C LYS A 44 12.91 13.53 -29.50
N PRO A 45 12.99 13.56 -30.84
CA PRO A 45 12.00 14.27 -31.63
C PRO A 45 10.64 13.69 -31.28
N SER A 46 9.77 14.56 -30.74
CA SER A 46 8.36 14.28 -30.56
C SER A 46 7.79 13.97 -31.94
N LYS A 47 7.71 12.68 -32.29
CA LYS A 47 6.79 12.27 -33.35
C LYS A 47 5.41 12.43 -32.73
N GLU A 48 4.81 13.61 -32.90
CA GLU A 48 3.35 13.72 -32.88
C GLU A 48 2.85 12.81 -34.00
N SER A 49 2.66 11.52 -33.69
CA SER A 49 1.99 10.62 -34.58
C SER A 49 0.57 11.14 -34.70
N ALA A 50 0.23 11.69 -35.86
CA ALA A 50 -1.14 12.10 -36.21
C ALA A 50 -2.14 10.92 -36.20
N ASP A 51 -1.66 9.71 -35.91
CA ASP A 51 -2.45 8.50 -35.79
C ASP A 51 -3.22 8.50 -34.46
N PRO A 52 -4.56 8.30 -34.47
CA PRO A 52 -5.34 8.22 -33.24
C PRO A 52 -4.87 7.03 -32.38
N ILE A 53 -4.51 7.29 -31.13
CA ILE A 53 -4.13 6.25 -30.16
C ILE A 53 -5.30 6.02 -29.21
N PHE A 54 -5.81 4.79 -29.18
CA PHE A 54 -6.80 4.36 -28.18
C PHE A 54 -6.08 3.66 -27.03
N ILE A 55 -6.14 4.25 -25.84
CA ILE A 55 -5.57 3.66 -24.63
C ILE A 55 -6.67 2.93 -23.87
N THR A 56 -6.56 1.61 -23.74
CA THR A 56 -7.52 0.76 -23.02
C THR A 56 -6.84 -0.16 -22.02
N GLU A 57 -7.61 -0.84 -21.17
CA GLU A 57 -7.08 -1.90 -20.32
C GLU A 57 -6.95 -3.20 -21.12
N TRP A 58 -5.94 -4.02 -20.76
CA TRP A 58 -5.76 -5.31 -21.40
C TRP A 58 -6.88 -6.26 -20.94
N THR A 59 -7.64 -6.80 -21.89
CA THR A 59 -8.68 -7.82 -21.70
C THR A 59 -8.73 -8.72 -22.95
N ASP A 60 -9.28 -9.92 -22.84
CA ASP A 60 -9.43 -10.80 -24.01
C ASP A 60 -10.37 -10.17 -25.07
N ALA A 61 -11.41 -9.48 -24.62
CA ALA A 61 -12.31 -8.72 -25.48
C ALA A 61 -11.57 -7.60 -26.23
N SER A 62 -10.65 -6.88 -25.58
CA SER A 62 -9.90 -5.80 -26.24
C SER A 62 -8.89 -6.33 -27.28
N GLN A 63 -8.41 -7.58 -27.15
CA GLN A 63 -7.66 -8.26 -28.20
C GLN A 63 -8.53 -8.60 -29.41
N GLN A 64 -9.76 -9.10 -29.18
CA GLN A 64 -10.69 -9.40 -30.26
C GLN A 64 -11.08 -8.13 -31.02
N VAL A 65 -11.35 -7.03 -30.30
CA VAL A 65 -11.61 -5.71 -30.89
C VAL A 65 -10.40 -5.24 -31.69
N LYS A 66 -9.18 -5.38 -31.18
CA LYS A 66 -7.95 -5.01 -31.92
C LYS A 66 -7.79 -5.78 -33.23
N ARG A 67 -8.09 -7.08 -33.22
CA ARG A 67 -8.05 -7.92 -34.44
C ARG A 67 -9.15 -7.49 -35.41
N ALA A 68 -10.38 -7.37 -34.94
CA ALA A 68 -11.52 -6.94 -35.76
C ALA A 68 -11.28 -5.57 -36.40
N LEU A 69 -10.72 -4.62 -35.65
CA LEU A 69 -10.41 -3.28 -36.13
C LEU A 69 -9.29 -3.28 -37.18
N LYS A 70 -8.30 -4.17 -37.04
CA LYS A 70 -7.22 -4.31 -38.02
C LYS A 70 -7.71 -4.99 -39.31
N ASP A 71 -8.52 -6.03 -39.17
CA ASP A 71 -8.96 -6.86 -40.30
C ASP A 71 -10.09 -6.19 -41.10
N ARG A 72 -10.90 -5.34 -40.45
CA ARG A 72 -12.09 -4.71 -41.04
C ARG A 72 -12.09 -3.18 -40.93
N TRP A 73 -10.91 -2.55 -40.86
CA TRP A 73 -10.79 -1.10 -40.74
C TRP A 73 -11.51 -0.36 -41.86
N GLU A 74 -11.46 -0.88 -43.09
CA GLU A 74 -12.08 -0.26 -44.25
C GLU A 74 -13.59 -0.06 -44.08
N ILE A 75 -14.27 -1.01 -43.44
CA ILE A 75 -15.69 -0.92 -43.12
C ILE A 75 -15.93 0.21 -42.11
N VAL A 76 -15.11 0.25 -41.07
CA VAL A 76 -15.21 1.25 -40.00
C VAL A 76 -14.84 2.66 -40.49
N ASN A 77 -13.92 2.77 -41.46
CA ASN A 77 -13.51 4.03 -42.07
C ASN A 77 -14.46 4.50 -43.19
N SER A 78 -15.43 3.67 -43.58
CA SER A 78 -16.44 4.04 -44.58
C SER A 78 -17.56 4.91 -44.01
N ASP A 79 -17.73 4.94 -42.69
CA ASP A 79 -18.78 5.71 -42.01
C ASP A 79 -18.30 7.14 -41.73
N ALA A 80 -18.93 8.11 -42.40
CA ALA A 80 -18.62 9.54 -42.29
C ALA A 80 -18.97 10.13 -40.91
N ASN A 81 -19.77 9.44 -40.09
CA ASN A 81 -20.18 9.94 -38.77
C ASN A 81 -19.14 9.70 -37.68
N LEU A 82 -18.08 8.94 -37.97
CA LEU A 82 -17.08 8.59 -36.98
C LEU A 82 -15.94 9.63 -36.92
N PRO A 83 -15.46 9.98 -35.72
CA PRO A 83 -14.43 11.02 -35.51
C PRO A 83 -13.04 10.65 -36.07
N PHE A 84 -12.92 9.45 -36.63
CA PHE A 84 -11.73 8.90 -37.26
C PHE A 84 -11.91 8.62 -38.76
N TYR A 85 -13.01 9.11 -39.37
CA TYR A 85 -13.20 9.07 -40.81
C TYR A 85 -12.02 9.74 -41.55
N GLY A 86 -11.48 9.05 -42.55
CA GLY A 86 -10.33 9.53 -43.33
C GLY A 86 -8.98 9.44 -42.61
N LYS A 87 -8.91 8.83 -41.42
CA LYS A 87 -7.65 8.62 -40.69
C LYS A 87 -7.09 7.22 -40.92
N LYS A 88 -5.79 7.06 -40.66
CA LYS A 88 -5.12 5.75 -40.64
C LYS A 88 -5.67 4.90 -39.49
N THR A 89 -5.44 3.58 -39.60
CA THR A 89 -5.79 2.62 -38.55
C THR A 89 -5.25 3.08 -37.20
N PRO A 90 -6.12 3.25 -36.19
CA PRO A 90 -5.69 3.71 -34.89
C PRO A 90 -4.84 2.65 -34.20
N MET A 91 -3.86 3.11 -33.42
CA MET A 91 -3.07 2.22 -32.58
C MET A 91 -3.82 1.98 -31.27
N ILE A 92 -4.12 0.72 -30.96
CA ILE A 92 -4.59 0.34 -29.63
C ILE A 92 -3.39 0.09 -28.73
N ALA A 93 -3.22 0.96 -27.74
CA ALA A 93 -2.24 0.84 -26.67
C ALA A 93 -2.93 0.38 -25.37
N TYR A 94 -2.18 -0.29 -24.51
CA TYR A 94 -2.69 -0.77 -23.23
C TYR A 94 -2.09 0.03 -22.09
N LYS A 95 -2.92 0.38 -21.10
CA LYS A 95 -2.43 0.93 -19.84
C LYS A 95 -1.48 -0.08 -19.20
N ARG A 96 -0.29 0.37 -18.82
CA ARG A 96 0.63 -0.43 -18.02
C ARG A 96 -0.02 -0.73 -16.67
N GLY A 97 0.15 -1.96 -16.17
CA GLY A 97 -0.23 -2.29 -14.79
C GLY A 97 0.51 -1.39 -13.79
N ARG A 98 -0.17 -1.03 -12.69
CA ARG A 98 0.43 -0.24 -11.62
C ARG A 98 1.54 -1.04 -10.96
N ASN A 99 2.73 -0.45 -10.82
CA ASN A 99 3.83 -1.05 -10.07
C ASN A 99 3.77 -0.59 -8.61
N LEU A 100 4.57 -1.21 -7.75
CA LEU A 100 4.63 -0.83 -6.32
C LEU A 100 5.00 0.66 -6.15
N SER A 101 5.88 1.20 -6.99
CA SER A 101 6.17 2.64 -7.03
C SER A 101 4.94 3.48 -7.32
N ASP A 102 4.10 3.06 -8.28
CA ASP A 102 2.90 3.79 -8.68
C ASP A 102 1.81 3.72 -7.60
N ILE A 103 1.83 2.69 -6.76
CA ILE A 103 0.95 2.53 -5.60
C ILE A 103 1.41 3.40 -4.43
N MET A 104 2.73 3.45 -4.19
CA MET A 104 3.33 4.20 -3.08
C MET A 104 3.44 5.71 -3.38
N SER A 105 3.51 6.09 -4.65
CA SER A 105 3.62 7.48 -5.11
C SER A 105 2.30 8.10 -5.52
N ILE A 106 1.15 7.43 -5.28
CA ILE A 106 -0.15 8.08 -5.43
C ILE A 106 -0.12 9.31 -4.53
N PRO A 107 -0.20 10.54 -5.06
CA PRO A 107 -0.52 11.69 -4.24
C PRO A 107 -1.89 11.37 -3.70
N VAL A 108 -1.96 11.05 -2.40
CA VAL A 108 -3.24 10.96 -1.71
C VAL A 108 -3.83 12.35 -1.92
N PRO A 109 -4.91 12.50 -2.72
CA PRO A 109 -5.55 13.82 -2.84
C PRO A 109 -5.89 14.27 -1.42
N ASP A 110 -6.09 15.57 -1.16
CA ASP A 110 -6.52 16.11 0.14
C ASP A 110 -7.89 15.53 0.54
N THR A 111 -7.90 14.25 0.86
CA THR A 111 -9.05 13.44 1.21
C THR A 111 -9.08 13.43 2.70
N LYS A 112 -10.10 14.10 3.23
CA LYS A 112 -10.68 13.77 4.52
C LYS A 112 -10.62 12.24 4.68
N ALA A 113 -9.84 11.78 5.67
CA ALA A 113 -9.54 10.36 5.81
C ALA A 113 -10.84 9.55 5.77
N ALA A 114 -10.90 8.55 4.89
CA ALA A 114 -12.11 7.73 4.70
C ALA A 114 -12.53 6.98 5.98
N VAL A 115 -11.59 6.84 6.92
CA VAL A 115 -11.74 6.18 8.21
C VAL A 115 -11.21 7.12 9.30
N VAL A 116 -12.00 7.31 10.35
CA VAL A 116 -11.54 8.02 11.55
C VAL A 116 -10.59 7.10 12.30
N SER A 117 -9.36 7.56 12.53
CA SER A 117 -8.33 6.83 13.24
C SER A 117 -7.60 7.75 14.21
N ILE A 118 -7.48 7.34 15.46
CA ILE A 118 -6.74 8.05 16.50
C ILE A 118 -5.67 7.10 17.04
N GLN A 119 -4.49 7.64 17.30
CA GLN A 119 -3.36 6.91 17.86
C GLN A 119 -2.76 7.65 19.05
N ALA A 120 -2.19 6.89 19.98
CA ALA A 120 -1.44 7.39 21.11
C ALA A 120 -0.23 6.49 21.37
N GLU A 121 0.82 7.09 21.92
CA GLU A 121 2.01 6.39 22.38
C GLU A 121 2.29 6.79 23.83
N VAL A 122 2.47 5.80 24.70
CA VAL A 122 2.75 6.03 26.12
C VAL A 122 3.67 4.94 26.64
N VAL A 123 4.50 5.27 27.64
CA VAL A 123 5.34 4.29 28.33
C VAL A 123 4.56 3.68 29.49
N ILE A 124 4.35 2.37 29.47
CA ILE A 124 3.65 1.61 30.53
C ILE A 124 4.64 0.63 31.13
N ASN A 125 4.89 0.72 32.45
CA ASN A 125 5.87 -0.12 33.17
C ASN A 125 7.26 -0.14 32.49
N GLY A 126 7.71 1.01 31.97
CA GLY A 126 8.99 1.13 31.26
C GLY A 126 8.99 0.58 29.82
N VAL A 127 7.84 0.18 29.28
CA VAL A 127 7.70 -0.33 27.91
C VAL A 127 6.89 0.66 27.06
N ALA A 128 7.49 1.14 25.96
CA ALA A 128 6.79 1.97 24.99
C ALA A 128 5.63 1.18 24.38
N THR A 129 4.41 1.71 24.53
CA THR A 129 3.16 1.09 24.12
C THR A 129 2.44 2.02 23.16
N GLN A 130 2.18 1.52 21.96
CA GLN A 130 1.42 2.23 20.93
C GLN A 130 0.01 1.66 20.86
N VAL A 131 -0.97 2.55 20.83
CA VAL A 131 -2.39 2.23 20.69
C VAL A 131 -2.94 2.94 19.47
N VAL A 132 -3.69 2.22 18.64
CA VAL A 132 -4.41 2.78 17.49
C VAL A 132 -5.84 2.27 17.52
N CYS A 133 -6.80 3.18 17.38
CA CYS A 133 -8.22 2.85 17.24
C CYS A 133 -8.73 3.42 15.91
N SER A 134 -9.32 2.57 15.08
CA SER A 134 -9.89 2.98 13.79
C SER A 134 -11.33 2.50 13.65
N ALA A 135 -12.24 3.40 13.27
CA ALA A 135 -13.67 3.11 13.16
C ALA A 135 -14.07 2.78 11.72
N PHE A 136 -14.49 1.54 11.49
CA PHE A 136 -15.10 1.11 10.24
C PHE A 136 -16.63 1.04 10.39
N THR A 137 -17.31 0.92 9.25
CA THR A 137 -18.79 0.85 9.21
C THR A 137 -19.30 -0.32 10.06
N ASN A 138 -18.69 -1.50 9.91
CA ASN A 138 -19.13 -2.76 10.51
C ASN A 138 -18.33 -3.21 11.74
N GLN A 139 -17.17 -2.60 12.03
CA GLN A 139 -16.31 -3.02 13.14
C GLN A 139 -15.38 -1.90 13.60
N ILE A 140 -14.74 -2.07 14.75
CA ILE A 140 -13.65 -1.21 15.22
C ILE A 140 -12.35 -2.01 15.21
N LEU A 141 -11.30 -1.43 14.64
CA LEU A 141 -9.95 -1.96 14.77
C LEU A 141 -9.28 -1.33 15.99
N VAL A 142 -8.77 -2.15 16.89
CA VAL A 142 -7.93 -1.72 18.01
C VAL A 142 -6.58 -2.43 17.89
N VAL A 143 -5.50 -1.66 17.85
CA VAL A 143 -4.13 -2.18 17.83
C VAL A 143 -3.45 -1.73 19.11
N VAL A 144 -2.85 -2.68 19.82
CA VAL A 144 -2.02 -2.42 21.01
C VAL A 144 -0.70 -3.15 20.83
N THR A 145 0.40 -2.42 20.70
CA THR A 145 1.72 -3.02 20.47
C THR A 145 2.80 -2.41 21.36
N GLN A 146 3.63 -3.28 21.94
CA GLN A 146 4.78 -2.92 22.75
C GLN A 146 6.13 -3.24 22.10
N TYR A 147 6.11 -3.91 20.95
CA TYR A 147 7.32 -4.44 20.29
C TYR A 147 7.47 -4.00 18.84
N GLY A 148 6.59 -3.11 18.35
CA GLY A 148 6.46 -2.83 16.92
C GLY A 148 6.03 -4.05 16.09
N LYS A 149 5.47 -5.08 16.76
CA LYS A 149 4.91 -6.29 16.13
C LYS A 149 3.39 -6.22 16.17
N MET A 150 2.73 -6.84 15.21
CA MET A 150 1.28 -6.97 15.21
C MET A 150 0.78 -7.84 16.39
N GLY A 151 1.53 -8.89 16.73
CA GLY A 151 1.19 -9.81 17.82
C GLY A 151 0.05 -10.76 17.44
N THR A 152 -0.80 -11.09 18.42
CA THR A 152 -1.95 -11.98 18.22
C THR A 152 -3.16 -11.16 17.78
N LEU A 153 -3.79 -11.58 16.67
CA LEU A 153 -5.00 -10.97 16.13
C LEU A 153 -6.22 -11.75 16.61
N VAL A 154 -7.17 -11.06 17.23
CA VAL A 154 -8.34 -11.64 17.87
C VAL A 154 -9.60 -10.93 17.38
N SER A 155 -10.55 -11.68 16.84
CA SER A 155 -11.91 -11.20 16.57
C SER A 155 -12.73 -11.30 17.85
N VAL A 156 -13.34 -10.20 18.27
CA VAL A 156 -14.24 -10.11 19.41
C VAL A 156 -15.61 -9.70 18.89
N THR A 157 -16.58 -10.60 18.96
CA THR A 157 -17.90 -10.41 18.36
C THR A 157 -19.00 -10.56 19.43
N PRO A 158 -19.90 -9.59 19.58
CA PRO A 158 -21.06 -9.75 20.46
C PRO A 158 -22.00 -10.81 19.91
N ASN A 159 -22.39 -11.73 20.78
CA ASN A 159 -23.38 -12.75 20.52
C ASN A 159 -24.75 -12.21 20.92
N LEU A 160 -25.66 -12.15 19.94
CA LEU A 160 -27.02 -11.65 20.12
C LEU A 160 -27.94 -12.68 20.79
N VAL A 161 -27.48 -13.91 21.01
CA VAL A 161 -28.26 -15.06 21.50
C VAL A 161 -28.00 -15.35 22.99
N SER A 162 -27.69 -14.34 23.82
CA SER A 162 -27.55 -14.56 25.26
C SER A 162 -28.91 -14.50 25.97
N SER A 163 -29.26 -15.57 26.67
CA SER A 163 -30.47 -15.75 27.49
C SER A 163 -30.56 -14.78 28.68
N ASP A 164 -29.47 -14.08 29.00
CA ASP A 164 -29.38 -13.15 30.12
C ASP A 164 -29.76 -11.72 29.70
N LEU A 165 -30.82 -11.22 30.33
CA LEU A 165 -31.63 -10.04 29.99
C LEU A 165 -30.92 -8.66 30.09
N GLY A 166 -29.59 -8.56 29.92
CA GLY A 166 -28.88 -7.30 30.19
C GLY A 166 -27.61 -6.99 29.41
N LYS A 167 -26.81 -7.98 28.97
CA LYS A 167 -25.55 -7.72 28.24
C LYS A 167 -25.25 -8.81 27.20
N PRO A 168 -24.96 -8.45 25.93
CA PRO A 168 -24.61 -9.42 24.91
C PRO A 168 -23.30 -10.13 25.29
N SER A 169 -23.33 -11.46 25.32
CA SER A 169 -22.13 -12.26 25.61
C SER A 169 -21.10 -12.09 24.49
N LEU A 170 -19.82 -11.83 24.80
CA LEU A 170 -18.79 -11.67 23.77
C LEU A 170 -18.14 -13.01 23.43
N THR A 171 -18.10 -13.33 22.14
CA THR A 171 -17.36 -14.46 21.57
C THR A 171 -16.01 -13.97 21.06
N THR A 172 -14.97 -14.78 21.26
CA THR A 172 -13.60 -14.43 20.85
C THR A 172 -13.01 -15.54 20.01
N LYS A 173 -12.37 -15.19 18.89
CA LYS A 173 -11.69 -16.11 18.00
C LYS A 173 -10.30 -15.56 17.66
N VAL A 174 -9.25 -16.33 17.95
CA VAL A 174 -7.89 -16.00 17.49
C VAL A 174 -7.81 -16.26 15.98
N LEU A 175 -7.40 -15.25 15.23
CA LEU A 175 -7.28 -15.30 13.77
C LEU A 175 -5.84 -15.55 13.34
N LEU A 176 -4.88 -14.94 14.05
CA LEU A 176 -3.45 -15.08 13.79
C LEU A 176 -2.69 -15.03 15.12
N GLY A 177 -1.62 -15.81 15.23
CA GLY A 177 -0.82 -15.94 16.44
C GLY A 177 -1.18 -17.17 17.26
N GLN A 178 -0.64 -17.25 18.47
CA GLN A 178 -0.83 -18.40 19.35
C GLN A 178 -2.20 -18.33 20.03
N ASP A 179 -2.94 -19.42 19.92
CA ASP A 179 -4.26 -19.57 20.53
C ASP A 179 -4.14 -20.11 21.96
N GLU A 180 -4.12 -19.20 22.94
CA GLU A 180 -4.04 -19.52 24.36
C GLU A 180 -5.29 -18.99 25.10
N PRO A 181 -5.82 -19.72 26.10
CA PRO A 181 -6.99 -19.27 26.87
C PRO A 181 -6.83 -17.87 27.48
N LEU A 182 -5.61 -17.51 27.90
CA LEU A 182 -5.31 -16.21 28.49
C LEU A 182 -5.48 -15.06 27.49
N VAL A 183 -5.21 -15.28 26.20
CA VAL A 183 -5.41 -14.28 25.14
C VAL A 183 -6.88 -13.93 25.02
N HIS A 184 -7.77 -14.91 25.07
CA HIS A 184 -9.21 -14.69 25.02
C HIS A 184 -9.71 -13.84 26.19
N VAL A 185 -9.26 -14.16 27.41
CA VAL A 185 -9.62 -13.41 28.62
C VAL A 185 -9.09 -11.99 28.54
N CYS A 186 -7.83 -11.81 28.16
CA CYS A 186 -7.21 -10.50 28.00
C CYS A 186 -7.92 -9.66 26.93
N ALA A 187 -8.24 -10.26 25.78
CA ALA A 187 -8.95 -9.61 24.69
C ALA A 187 -10.31 -9.09 25.13
N LYS A 188 -11.14 -9.95 25.75
CA LYS A 188 -12.44 -9.54 26.31
C LYS A 188 -12.24 -8.39 27.30
N ASN A 189 -11.35 -8.58 28.26
CA ASN A 189 -11.12 -7.57 29.30
C ASN A 189 -10.75 -6.20 28.70
N LEU A 190 -9.86 -6.16 27.71
CA LEU A 190 -9.40 -4.93 27.06
C LEU A 190 -10.48 -4.21 26.26
N VAL A 191 -11.30 -4.91 25.46
CA VAL A 191 -12.15 -4.25 24.47
C VAL A 191 -13.65 -4.39 24.68
N THR A 192 -14.12 -5.08 25.72
CA THR A 192 -15.57 -5.17 26.04
C THR A 192 -16.22 -3.78 26.08
N PHE A 193 -15.61 -2.83 26.79
CA PHE A 193 -16.17 -1.49 26.95
C PHE A 193 -16.24 -0.73 25.61
N VAL A 194 -15.30 -0.99 24.69
CA VAL A 194 -15.30 -0.41 23.34
C VAL A 194 -16.49 -0.95 22.55
N SER A 195 -16.75 -2.26 22.63
CA SER A 195 -17.87 -2.89 21.91
C SER A 195 -19.21 -2.36 22.44
N GLU A 196 -19.35 -2.30 23.77
CA GLU A 196 -20.56 -1.79 24.42
C GLU A 196 -20.82 -0.31 24.05
N ALA A 197 -19.80 0.54 24.12
CA ALA A 197 -19.92 1.96 23.77
C ALA A 197 -20.17 2.17 22.26
N ALA A 198 -19.67 1.28 21.42
CA ALA A 198 -19.85 1.31 19.98
C ALA A 198 -21.15 0.64 19.48
N LYS A 199 -22.19 0.57 20.32
CA LYS A 199 -23.49 -0.07 19.99
C LYS A 199 -23.36 -1.55 19.64
N ASN A 200 -22.53 -2.29 20.40
CA ASN A 200 -22.25 -3.70 20.20
C ASN A 200 -21.70 -4.01 18.81
N LYS A 201 -20.81 -3.16 18.30
CA LYS A 201 -20.06 -3.45 17.08
C LYS A 201 -18.97 -4.50 17.36
N PRO A 202 -18.73 -5.44 16.42
CA PRO A 202 -17.57 -6.31 16.45
C PRO A 202 -16.25 -5.53 16.53
N ILE A 203 -15.26 -6.13 17.17
CA ILE A 203 -13.92 -5.56 17.33
C ILE A 203 -12.89 -6.52 16.77
N LEU A 204 -11.99 -5.97 15.96
CA LEU A 204 -10.77 -6.63 15.56
C LEU A 204 -9.64 -6.09 16.43
N LEU A 205 -9.08 -6.95 17.29
CA LEU A 205 -8.04 -6.59 18.24
C LEU A 205 -6.71 -7.19 17.84
N SER A 206 -5.68 -6.37 17.67
CA SER A 206 -4.30 -6.80 17.53
C SER A 206 -3.57 -6.51 18.84
N MET A 207 -2.98 -7.51 19.48
CA MET A 207 -2.25 -7.32 20.74
C MET A 207 -0.85 -7.94 20.73
N ALA A 208 0.15 -7.12 21.01
CA ALA A 208 1.53 -7.55 21.22
C ALA A 208 2.03 -6.99 22.56
N LEU A 209 1.65 -7.65 23.66
CA LEU A 209 1.96 -7.22 25.03
C LEU A 209 3.08 -8.08 25.63
N LYS A 210 4.05 -7.41 26.26
CA LYS A 210 5.11 -8.02 27.08
C LYS A 210 4.57 -8.44 28.44
N ASP A 211 3.91 -7.52 29.09
CA ASP A 211 3.31 -7.70 30.40
C ASP A 211 1.79 -7.76 30.27
N LYS A 212 1.19 -8.81 30.82
CA LYS A 212 -0.27 -9.04 30.87
C LYS A 212 -0.83 -8.85 32.28
N SER A 213 -0.09 -8.16 33.16
CA SER A 213 -0.53 -7.82 34.51
C SER A 213 -1.83 -6.99 34.49
N VAL A 214 -2.60 -7.10 35.57
CA VAL A 214 -3.89 -6.41 35.71
C VAL A 214 -3.72 -4.89 35.66
N ASP A 215 -2.65 -4.36 36.26
CA ASP A 215 -2.40 -2.92 36.28
C ASP A 215 -2.00 -2.40 34.90
N CYS A 216 -1.15 -3.13 34.16
CA CYS A 216 -0.83 -2.80 32.77
C CYS A 216 -2.10 -2.79 31.91
N ILE A 217 -2.97 -3.79 32.04
CA ILE A 217 -4.24 -3.87 31.31
C ILE A 217 -5.14 -2.67 31.63
N LYS A 218 -5.24 -2.25 32.89
CA LYS A 218 -6.02 -1.05 33.28
C LYS A 218 -5.49 0.21 32.59
N THR A 219 -4.18 0.44 32.64
CA THR A 219 -3.57 1.60 31.98
C THR A 219 -3.81 1.58 30.47
N ILE A 220 -3.67 0.40 29.83
CA ILE A 220 -3.96 0.26 28.40
C ILE A 220 -5.42 0.63 28.09
N LYS A 221 -6.40 0.24 28.92
CA LYS A 221 -7.80 0.65 28.72
C LYS A 221 -7.98 2.15 28.75
N ASP A 222 -7.30 2.85 29.65
CA ASP A 222 -7.39 4.31 29.73
C ASP A 222 -6.78 4.98 28.48
N VAL A 223 -5.70 4.41 27.94
CA VAL A 223 -5.14 4.87 26.66
C VAL A 223 -6.13 4.61 25.51
N ILE A 224 -6.75 3.43 25.46
CA ILE A 224 -7.78 3.12 24.45
C ILE A 224 -8.95 4.10 24.54
N ARG A 225 -9.38 4.52 25.74
CA ARG A 225 -10.40 5.56 25.93
C ARG A 225 -9.96 6.91 25.39
N SER A 226 -8.70 7.27 25.55
CA SER A 226 -8.16 8.51 24.97
C SER A 226 -8.14 8.49 23.44
N CYS A 227 -8.14 7.30 22.83
CA CYS A 227 -8.23 7.09 21.39
C CYS A 227 -9.65 6.76 20.90
N GLN A 228 -10.69 7.29 21.56
CA GLN A 228 -12.07 6.99 21.21
C GLN A 228 -12.44 7.47 19.79
N VAL A 229 -12.96 6.56 18.97
CA VAL A 229 -13.41 6.80 17.58
C VAL A 229 -14.85 6.35 17.31
N TRP A 230 -15.59 5.99 18.36
CA TRP A 230 -16.94 5.43 18.32
C TRP A 230 -17.96 6.32 19.01
#